data_AF-A0A397FQU3-F1
#
_entry.id   AF-A0A397FQU3-F1
#
_cell.length_a   1.000
_cell.length_b   1.000
_cell.length_c   1.000
_cell.angle_alpha   90.00
_cell.angle_beta   90.00
_cell.angle_gamma   90.00
#
_symmetry.space_group_name_H-M   'P 1'
#
loop_
_entity.id
_entity.type
_entity.pdbx_description
1 polymer ?
#
loop_
_entity_poly.entity_id
_entity_poly.type
_entity_poly.pdbx_seq_one_letter_code
_entity_poly.pdbx_strand_id
1 'polypeptide(L)'
;MKNTLQNWYNNGNINYYEKQRLNTMGVNDYDYHNLQDLKKMLECEEVAKRRLYIPGKVRQINFFSTWFNNNCAIVISGEYNNYDLRLIIHEPRQGAMPEVLEDRLIITSPSYGEMQTRDSSLERGLRYGENPILEVHDGIIDAFEHAYRCVSLDELPLIKVTNLTTASNPDTQLKPFDIVKRPLQFGVGHHSAIYLGNEKVAHVYAPVASGGVALAFSIGSSSGGSSSGSYSASRYAFDAQGVHIGSWTDFLANTGGTVERYHPIIPYKKEDTIIEHIARGVSSKEYKEGQYSLTGIFQGFKPNEGNCQHFSNRCVLGLNFSEQATKFKKKIPLREEIRDVNENFSNLTIRSYGELGSNRQQVNNAVQSWRNNYQGQQFEAKIEVKPNPPCKIQ
;
A
#
# COMPACT_ATOMS: atom_id res chain seq x y z
N MET A 1 3.94 12.68 -38.37
CA MET A 1 2.67 12.08 -37.92
C MET A 1 2.97 11.20 -36.72
N LYS A 2 2.22 11.31 -35.61
CA LYS A 2 2.34 10.33 -34.51
C LYS A 2 1.83 8.99 -35.04
N ASN A 3 2.67 7.95 -35.01
CA ASN A 3 2.24 6.60 -35.34
C ASN A 3 1.31 6.11 -34.22
N THR A 4 0.01 6.08 -34.49
CA THR A 4 -0.99 5.50 -33.59
C THR A 4 -1.01 3.99 -33.79
N LEU A 5 -1.41 3.25 -32.75
CA LEU A 5 -1.63 1.81 -32.87
C LEU A 5 -2.66 1.51 -33.97
N GLN A 6 -3.67 2.39 -34.10
CA GLN A 6 -4.70 2.34 -35.12
C GLN A 6 -4.18 2.38 -36.55
N ASN A 7 -3.24 3.29 -36.84
CA ASN A 7 -2.66 3.37 -38.17
C ASN A 7 -1.88 2.11 -38.52
N TRP A 8 -1.21 1.51 -37.53
CA TRP A 8 -0.53 0.22 -37.71
C TRP A 8 -1.51 -0.95 -37.81
N TYR A 9 -2.60 -0.95 -37.04
CA TYR A 9 -3.61 -2.01 -37.06
C TYR A 9 -4.40 -2.03 -38.38
N ASN A 10 -4.77 -0.85 -38.89
CA ASN A 10 -5.55 -0.71 -40.11
C ASN A 10 -4.71 -0.84 -41.37
N ASN A 11 -3.51 -0.24 -41.38
CA ASN A 11 -2.70 -0.10 -42.60
C ASN A 11 -1.37 -0.85 -42.55
N GLY A 12 -1.00 -1.43 -41.40
CA GLY A 12 0.21 -2.24 -41.26
C GLY A 12 0.02 -3.64 -41.84
N ASN A 13 1.14 -4.29 -42.16
CA ASN A 13 1.15 -5.67 -42.62
C ASN A 13 0.97 -6.64 -41.44
N ILE A 14 -0.25 -6.70 -40.90
CA ILE A 14 -0.61 -7.61 -39.81
C ILE A 14 -1.58 -8.68 -40.31
N ASN A 15 -1.32 -9.94 -39.95
CA ASN A 15 -2.15 -11.05 -40.38
C ASN A 15 -3.45 -11.14 -39.55
N TYR A 16 -4.39 -11.96 -40.02
CA TYR A 16 -5.69 -12.14 -39.38
C TYR A 16 -5.61 -12.62 -37.92
N TYR A 17 -4.69 -13.54 -37.62
CA TYR A 17 -4.53 -14.07 -36.27
C TYR A 17 -4.03 -13.01 -35.29
N GLU A 18 -3.11 -12.15 -35.73
CA GLU A 18 -2.63 -11.03 -34.93
C GLU A 18 -3.75 -10.01 -34.68
N LYS A 19 -4.58 -9.72 -35.70
CA LYS A 19 -5.78 -8.90 -35.52
C LYS A 19 -6.74 -9.49 -34.49
N GLN A 20 -7.01 -10.80 -34.57
CA GLN A 20 -7.87 -11.47 -33.59
C GLN A 20 -7.30 -11.39 -32.16
N ARG A 21 -6.00 -11.64 -31.98
CA ARG A 21 -5.31 -11.51 -30.69
C ARG A 21 -5.44 -10.09 -30.13
N LEU A 22 -5.20 -9.07 -30.94
CA LEU A 22 -5.31 -7.67 -30.55
C LEU A 22 -6.76 -7.27 -30.20
N ASN A 23 -7.75 -7.75 -30.96
CA ASN A 23 -9.16 -7.56 -30.64
C ASN A 23 -9.52 -8.14 -29.26
N THR A 24 -8.99 -9.31 -28.89
CA THR A 24 -9.18 -9.91 -27.55
C THR A 24 -8.57 -9.04 -26.44
N MET A 25 -7.58 -8.21 -26.77
CA MET A 25 -6.99 -7.25 -25.84
C MET A 25 -7.62 -5.86 -25.89
N GLY A 26 -8.78 -5.70 -26.56
CA GLY A 26 -9.47 -4.41 -26.67
C GLY A 26 -8.89 -3.45 -27.72
N VAL A 27 -8.02 -3.91 -28.62
CA VAL A 27 -7.53 -3.13 -29.77
C VAL A 27 -8.32 -3.55 -31.00
N ASN A 28 -9.34 -2.76 -31.33
CA ASN A 28 -10.21 -2.96 -32.50
C ASN A 28 -10.14 -1.76 -33.46
N ASP A 29 -10.88 -1.78 -34.56
CA ASP A 29 -10.86 -0.75 -35.63
C ASP A 29 -11.24 0.68 -35.18
N TYR A 30 -11.85 0.86 -34.00
CA TYR A 30 -12.45 2.13 -33.57
C TYR A 30 -11.78 2.81 -32.37
N ASP A 31 -10.97 2.09 -31.60
CA ASP A 31 -10.41 2.60 -30.34
C ASP A 31 -9.06 3.31 -30.51
N TYR A 32 -8.88 4.46 -29.88
CA TYR A 32 -7.67 5.28 -30.04
C TYR A 32 -6.58 4.88 -29.05
N HIS A 33 -5.71 3.96 -29.46
CA HIS A 33 -4.57 3.50 -28.65
C HIS A 33 -3.23 4.10 -29.09
N ASN A 34 -2.38 4.47 -28.13
CA ASN A 34 -1.00 4.86 -28.41
C ASN A 34 -0.13 3.60 -28.61
N LEU A 35 0.93 3.69 -29.41
CA LEU A 35 1.86 2.57 -29.61
C LEU A 35 2.55 2.13 -28.29
N GLN A 36 2.67 3.04 -27.32
CA GLN A 36 3.15 2.70 -25.98
C GLN A 36 2.19 1.77 -25.23
N ASP A 37 0.88 1.88 -25.48
CA ASP A 37 -0.12 1.02 -24.84
C ASP A 37 0.07 -0.42 -25.32
N LEU A 38 0.30 -0.64 -26.62
CA LEU A 38 0.60 -1.97 -27.17
C LEU A 38 1.76 -2.67 -26.45
N LYS A 39 2.85 -1.95 -26.14
CA LYS A 39 3.99 -2.55 -25.43
C LYS A 39 3.60 -3.02 -24.03
N LYS A 40 2.88 -2.18 -23.29
CA LYS A 40 2.36 -2.53 -21.97
C LYS A 40 1.46 -3.77 -22.06
N MET A 41 0.57 -3.79 -23.05
CA MET A 41 -0.35 -4.91 -23.27
C MET A 41 0.41 -6.22 -23.56
N LEU A 42 1.39 -6.18 -24.47
CA LEU A 42 2.22 -7.34 -24.80
C LEU A 42 3.06 -7.82 -23.62
N GLU A 43 3.60 -6.90 -22.82
CA GLU A 43 4.38 -7.26 -21.64
C GLU A 43 3.52 -7.87 -20.55
N CYS A 44 2.37 -7.27 -20.25
CA CYS A 44 1.42 -7.82 -19.30
C CYS A 44 0.90 -9.19 -19.76
N GLU A 45 0.69 -9.40 -21.07
CA GLU A 45 0.35 -10.71 -21.63
C GLU A 45 1.49 -11.72 -21.40
N GLU A 46 2.75 -11.35 -21.66
CA GLU A 46 3.90 -12.23 -21.43
C GLU A 46 4.13 -12.53 -19.95
N VAL A 47 3.85 -11.58 -19.06
CA VAL A 47 3.90 -11.78 -17.61
C VAL A 47 2.77 -12.71 -17.16
N ALA A 48 1.55 -12.50 -17.67
CA ALA A 48 0.40 -13.36 -17.39
C ALA A 48 0.63 -14.80 -17.86
N LYS A 49 1.11 -15.00 -19.10
CA LYS A 49 1.44 -16.33 -19.65
C LYS A 49 2.47 -17.09 -18.81
N ARG A 50 3.41 -16.38 -18.21
CA ARG A 50 4.51 -17.00 -17.44
C ARG A 50 4.09 -17.47 -16.04
N ARG A 51 3.02 -16.90 -15.45
CA ARG A 51 2.74 -17.08 -14.02
C ARG A 51 1.27 -17.19 -13.62
N LEU A 52 0.33 -16.83 -14.48
CA LEU A 52 -1.10 -16.82 -14.17
C LEU A 52 -1.81 -17.88 -15.00
N TYR A 53 -2.31 -18.91 -14.32
CA TYR A 53 -3.32 -19.78 -14.88
C TYR A 53 -4.66 -19.06 -14.81
N ILE A 54 -5.11 -18.49 -15.93
CA ILE A 54 -6.44 -17.89 -16.05
C ILE A 54 -7.41 -18.99 -16.52
N PRO A 55 -8.39 -19.40 -15.69
CA PRO A 55 -9.31 -20.46 -16.08
C PRO A 55 -10.19 -20.07 -17.28
N GLY A 56 -10.39 -21.04 -18.18
CA GLY A 56 -11.27 -20.88 -19.33
C GLY A 56 -10.67 -20.05 -20.48
N LYS A 57 -11.48 -19.79 -21.50
CA LYS A 57 -11.08 -18.98 -22.66
C LYS A 57 -11.12 -17.50 -22.31
N VAL A 58 -9.99 -16.79 -22.48
CA VAL A 58 -9.95 -15.33 -22.34
C VAL A 58 -10.81 -14.70 -23.45
N ARG A 59 -11.78 -13.89 -23.05
CA ARG A 59 -12.73 -13.20 -23.93
C ARG A 59 -12.35 -11.75 -24.17
N GLN A 60 -11.92 -11.08 -23.10
CA GLN A 60 -11.56 -9.67 -23.11
C GLN A 60 -10.46 -9.42 -22.07
N ILE A 61 -9.51 -8.58 -22.44
CA ILE A 61 -8.54 -7.98 -21.52
C ILE A 61 -8.61 -6.48 -21.70
N ASN A 62 -8.86 -5.75 -20.62
CA ASN A 62 -8.86 -4.31 -20.58
C ASN A 62 -7.65 -3.83 -19.78
N PHE A 63 -6.68 -3.20 -20.45
CA PHE A 63 -5.48 -2.67 -19.81
C PHE A 63 -5.67 -1.22 -19.42
N PHE A 64 -5.27 -0.88 -18.20
CA PHE A 64 -5.45 0.46 -17.68
C PHE A 64 -4.36 0.85 -16.69
N SER A 65 -4.31 2.14 -16.38
CA SER A 65 -3.42 2.72 -15.39
C SER A 65 -4.24 3.45 -14.33
N THR A 66 -3.89 3.27 -13.07
CA THR A 66 -4.43 4.04 -11.95
C THR A 66 -3.37 5.03 -11.47
N TRP A 67 -3.74 5.90 -10.53
CA TRP A 67 -2.79 6.81 -9.90
C TRP A 67 -1.77 6.07 -9.00
N PHE A 68 -2.07 4.83 -8.59
CA PHE A 68 -1.20 4.03 -7.72
C PHE A 68 -0.40 2.94 -8.47
N ASN A 69 -0.89 2.47 -9.62
CA ASN A 69 -0.21 1.47 -10.42
C ASN A 69 -0.52 1.64 -11.92
N ASN A 70 0.52 1.66 -12.75
CA ASN A 70 0.37 1.87 -14.19
C ASN A 70 0.10 0.60 -15.00
N ASN A 71 0.23 -0.58 -14.39
CA ASN A 71 0.18 -1.89 -15.02
C ASN A 71 -0.97 -2.71 -14.43
N CYS A 72 -2.19 -2.25 -14.66
CA CYS A 72 -3.40 -2.97 -14.27
C CYS A 72 -4.08 -3.58 -15.51
N ALA A 73 -4.75 -4.71 -15.31
CA ALA A 73 -5.62 -5.28 -16.32
C ALA A 73 -6.87 -5.88 -15.68
N ILE A 74 -8.03 -5.72 -16.32
CA ILE A 74 -9.22 -6.51 -16.01
C ILE A 74 -9.35 -7.57 -17.09
N VAL A 75 -9.46 -8.83 -16.68
CA VAL A 75 -9.61 -9.97 -17.59
C VAL A 75 -10.99 -10.58 -17.39
N ILE A 76 -11.71 -10.72 -18.50
CA ILE A 76 -12.93 -11.54 -18.55
C ILE A 76 -12.57 -12.84 -19.25
N SER A 77 -12.68 -13.95 -18.53
CA SER A 77 -12.44 -15.30 -19.06
C SER A 77 -13.64 -16.20 -18.80
N GLY A 78 -13.84 -17.22 -19.64
CA GLY A 78 -14.92 -18.19 -19.46
C GLY A 78 -15.68 -18.55 -20.74
N GLU A 79 -16.55 -19.54 -20.61
CA GLU A 79 -17.38 -20.08 -21.69
C GLU A 79 -18.76 -20.52 -21.14
N TYR A 80 -19.74 -20.69 -22.05
CA TYR A 80 -21.03 -21.33 -21.76
C TYR A 80 -21.77 -20.82 -20.52
N ASN A 81 -21.91 -19.49 -20.39
CA ASN A 81 -22.57 -18.85 -19.25
C ASN A 81 -21.86 -19.11 -17.91
N ASN A 82 -20.54 -19.16 -17.93
CA ASN A 82 -19.72 -19.08 -16.74
C ASN A 82 -18.51 -18.20 -17.04
N TYR A 83 -18.60 -16.92 -16.66
CA TYR A 83 -17.55 -15.93 -16.87
C TYR A 83 -16.97 -15.52 -15.52
N ASP A 84 -15.65 -15.40 -15.47
CA ASP A 84 -14.88 -14.80 -14.38
C ASP A 84 -14.46 -13.40 -14.81
N LEU A 85 -14.57 -12.44 -13.88
CA LEU A 85 -13.94 -11.14 -13.99
C LEU A 85 -12.83 -11.04 -12.96
N ARG A 86 -11.59 -10.90 -13.45
CA ARG A 86 -10.37 -10.87 -12.64
C ARG A 86 -9.66 -9.54 -12.78
N LEU A 87 -9.10 -9.05 -11.68
CA LEU A 87 -8.18 -7.92 -11.66
C LEU A 87 -6.75 -8.44 -11.55
N ILE A 88 -5.89 -7.98 -12.45
CA ILE A 88 -4.46 -8.26 -12.45
C ILE A 88 -3.71 -6.96 -12.16
N ILE A 89 -2.78 -7.00 -11.21
CA ILE A 89 -1.89 -5.87 -10.89
C ILE A 89 -0.45 -6.35 -10.96
N HIS A 90 0.35 -5.70 -11.80
CA HIS A 90 1.77 -6.00 -11.94
C HIS A 90 2.62 -4.87 -11.37
N GLU A 91 3.45 -5.18 -10.39
CA GLU A 91 4.51 -4.29 -9.95
C GLU A 91 5.86 -4.86 -10.42
N PRO A 92 6.53 -4.20 -11.37
CA PRO A 92 7.84 -4.66 -11.81
C PRO A 92 8.84 -4.59 -10.66
N ARG A 93 9.90 -5.39 -10.77
CA ARG A 93 11.01 -5.37 -9.81
C ARG A 93 11.59 -3.95 -9.72
N GLN A 94 11.75 -3.45 -8.50
CA GLN A 94 12.28 -2.10 -8.27
C GLN A 94 13.33 -2.14 -7.16
N GLY A 95 14.59 -1.85 -7.50
CA GLY A 95 15.70 -2.02 -6.58
C GLY A 95 15.80 -3.46 -6.05
N ALA A 96 15.76 -3.61 -4.73
CA ALA A 96 15.74 -4.90 -4.06
C ALA A 96 14.32 -5.47 -3.86
N MET A 97 13.27 -4.69 -4.15
CA MET A 97 11.89 -5.17 -4.06
C MET A 97 11.60 -6.21 -5.15
N PRO A 98 11.07 -7.40 -4.80
CA PRO A 98 10.72 -8.41 -5.78
C PRO A 98 9.55 -7.94 -6.63
N GLU A 99 9.49 -8.45 -7.86
CA GLU A 99 8.30 -8.32 -8.71
C GLU A 99 7.04 -8.82 -7.97
N VAL A 100 5.93 -8.13 -8.17
CA VAL A 100 4.61 -8.51 -7.66
C VAL A 100 3.70 -8.74 -8.86
N LEU A 101 2.98 -9.86 -8.86
CA LEU A 101 1.92 -10.12 -9.82
C LEU A 101 0.73 -10.63 -9.02
N GLU A 102 -0.24 -9.77 -8.82
CA GLU A 102 -1.47 -10.05 -8.09
C GLU A 102 -2.58 -10.42 -9.07
N ASP A 103 -3.27 -11.52 -8.83
CA ASP A 103 -4.48 -11.94 -9.54
C ASP A 103 -5.62 -12.09 -8.52
N ARG A 104 -6.70 -11.34 -8.75
CA ARG A 104 -7.88 -11.36 -7.89
C ARG A 104 -9.13 -11.64 -8.71
N LEU A 105 -9.81 -12.74 -8.41
CA LEU A 105 -11.19 -12.96 -8.83
C LEU A 105 -12.10 -11.94 -8.13
N ILE A 106 -12.82 -11.15 -8.93
CA ILE A 106 -13.76 -10.13 -8.43
C ILE A 106 -15.17 -10.72 -8.36
N ILE A 107 -15.62 -11.35 -9.44
CA ILE A 107 -16.96 -11.93 -9.54
C ILE A 107 -16.97 -13.03 -10.59
N THR A 108 -17.86 -13.99 -10.41
CA THR A 108 -18.27 -14.97 -11.42
C THR A 108 -19.74 -14.74 -11.75
N SER A 109 -20.10 -14.70 -13.03
CA SER A 109 -21.46 -14.45 -13.52
C SER A 109 -21.73 -15.25 -14.79
N PRO A 110 -22.98 -15.69 -15.01
CA PRO A 110 -23.37 -16.31 -16.27
C PRO A 110 -23.50 -15.33 -17.44
N SER A 111 -23.52 -14.02 -17.20
CA SER A 111 -23.78 -13.01 -18.22
C SER A 111 -22.51 -12.26 -18.62
N TYR A 112 -22.10 -12.41 -19.89
CA TYR A 112 -20.97 -11.65 -20.43
C TYR A 112 -21.23 -10.12 -20.40
N GLY A 113 -22.46 -9.70 -20.69
CA GLY A 113 -22.83 -8.28 -20.64
C GLY A 113 -22.79 -7.68 -19.23
N GLU A 114 -23.11 -8.48 -18.20
CA GLU A 114 -22.92 -8.09 -16.80
C GLU A 114 -21.44 -7.88 -16.49
N MET A 115 -20.57 -8.77 -16.99
CA MET A 115 -19.12 -8.62 -16.84
C MET A 115 -18.58 -7.37 -17.50
N GLN A 116 -19.03 -7.02 -18.71
CA GLN A 116 -18.60 -5.78 -19.37
C GLN A 116 -19.05 -4.53 -18.61
N THR A 117 -20.25 -4.57 -18.03
CA THR A 117 -20.75 -3.48 -17.17
C THR A 117 -19.92 -3.36 -15.89
N ARG A 118 -19.60 -4.50 -15.25
CA ARG A 118 -18.80 -4.53 -14.03
C ARG A 118 -17.35 -4.10 -14.29
N ASP A 119 -16.73 -4.54 -15.39
CA ASP A 119 -15.40 -4.11 -15.87
C ASP A 119 -15.30 -2.59 -15.93
N SER A 120 -16.21 -1.95 -16.67
CA SER A 120 -16.25 -0.49 -16.81
C SER A 120 -16.41 0.22 -15.45
N SER A 121 -17.26 -0.30 -14.56
CA SER A 121 -17.46 0.27 -13.22
C SER A 121 -16.22 0.12 -12.33
N LEU A 122 -15.57 -1.05 -12.38
CA LEU A 122 -14.40 -1.40 -11.60
C LEU A 122 -13.20 -0.56 -12.03
N GLU A 123 -12.95 -0.45 -13.34
CA GLU A 123 -11.89 0.42 -13.87
C GLU A 123 -12.08 1.86 -13.39
N ARG A 124 -13.30 2.40 -13.54
CA ARG A 124 -13.60 3.77 -13.13
C ARG A 124 -13.38 3.97 -11.62
N GLY A 125 -13.84 3.02 -10.80
CA GLY A 125 -13.66 3.07 -9.35
C GLY A 125 -12.19 3.00 -8.93
N LEU A 126 -11.40 2.13 -9.56
CA LEU A 126 -9.96 2.02 -9.29
C LEU A 126 -9.17 3.25 -9.75
N ARG A 127 -9.54 3.87 -10.86
CA ARG A 127 -8.88 5.07 -11.39
C ARG A 127 -9.20 6.33 -10.61
N TYR A 128 -10.46 6.51 -10.22
CA TYR A 128 -10.95 7.81 -9.76
C TYR A 128 -11.53 7.80 -8.34
N GLY A 129 -11.84 6.62 -7.81
CA GLY A 129 -12.42 6.45 -6.48
C GLY A 129 -11.50 6.94 -5.36
N GLU A 130 -12.11 7.41 -4.28
CA GLU A 130 -11.40 7.85 -3.06
C GLU A 130 -10.78 6.67 -2.29
N ASN A 131 -11.42 5.50 -2.37
CA ASN A 131 -11.02 4.28 -1.67
C ASN A 131 -11.03 3.09 -2.64
N PRO A 132 -10.01 2.94 -3.51
CA PRO A 132 -9.96 1.89 -4.53
C PRO A 132 -10.20 0.47 -4.00
N ILE A 133 -9.77 0.18 -2.76
CA ILE A 133 -10.01 -1.12 -2.12
C ILE A 133 -11.49 -1.51 -2.08
N LEU A 134 -12.41 -0.54 -1.98
CA LEU A 134 -13.85 -0.80 -1.89
C LEU A 134 -14.44 -1.32 -3.21
N GLU A 135 -13.71 -1.20 -4.32
CA GLU A 135 -14.14 -1.71 -5.62
C GLU A 135 -13.89 -3.19 -5.78
N VAL A 136 -12.90 -3.72 -5.06
CA VAL A 136 -12.50 -5.14 -5.08
C VAL A 136 -12.90 -5.88 -3.81
N HIS A 137 -13.29 -5.15 -2.77
CA HIS A 137 -13.64 -5.67 -1.47
C HIS A 137 -14.75 -4.81 -0.85
N ASP A 138 -15.99 -5.22 -1.04
CA ASP A 138 -17.17 -4.65 -0.38
C ASP A 138 -17.42 -5.23 1.02
N GLY A 139 -16.65 -6.27 1.37
CA GLY A 139 -16.90 -7.11 2.51
C GLY A 139 -16.81 -6.43 3.87
N ILE A 140 -17.43 -7.11 4.83
CA ILE A 140 -17.20 -6.94 6.25
C ILE A 140 -15.78 -7.45 6.55
N ILE A 141 -14.95 -6.65 7.21
CA ILE A 141 -13.78 -7.21 7.87
C ILE A 141 -14.31 -7.92 9.12
N ASP A 142 -14.22 -9.25 9.16
CA ASP A 142 -14.67 -10.03 10.32
C ASP A 142 -13.67 -9.86 11.46
N ALA A 143 -13.67 -8.70 12.10
CA ALA A 143 -12.83 -8.49 13.28
C ALA A 143 -13.16 -9.47 14.43
N PHE A 144 -14.25 -10.26 14.37
CA PHE A 144 -14.71 -11.17 15.43
C PHE A 144 -14.15 -12.60 15.30
N GLU A 145 -14.12 -13.20 14.11
CA GLU A 145 -13.38 -14.47 13.89
C GLU A 145 -11.87 -14.27 14.14
N HIS A 146 -11.41 -13.04 13.91
CA HIS A 146 -10.02 -12.64 14.05
C HIS A 146 -9.68 -12.00 15.41
N ALA A 147 -10.65 -11.61 16.24
CA ALA A 147 -10.44 -11.14 17.62
C ALA A 147 -9.94 -12.25 18.55
N TYR A 148 -10.31 -13.50 18.29
CA TYR A 148 -9.76 -14.66 18.99
C TYR A 148 -8.38 -15.09 18.47
N ARG A 149 -7.96 -14.60 17.29
CA ARG A 149 -6.69 -14.97 16.64
C ARG A 149 -5.65 -13.85 16.54
N CYS A 150 -5.96 -12.62 16.95
CA CYS A 150 -5.16 -11.42 16.70
C CYS A 150 -4.95 -11.19 15.19
N VAL A 151 -5.81 -10.39 14.54
CA VAL A 151 -5.67 -10.04 13.09
C VAL A 151 -4.26 -9.57 12.84
N SER A 152 -3.47 -10.35 12.11
CA SER A 152 -2.21 -9.86 11.58
C SER A 152 -2.47 -9.18 10.23
N LEU A 153 -1.67 -8.14 9.92
CA LEU A 153 -1.81 -7.38 8.67
C LEU A 153 -1.71 -8.25 7.40
N ASP A 154 -1.13 -9.45 7.50
CA ASP A 154 -1.06 -10.46 6.42
C ASP A 154 -2.40 -11.11 6.08
N GLU A 155 -3.38 -11.06 6.98
CA GLU A 155 -4.74 -11.56 6.74
C GLU A 155 -5.61 -10.56 5.98
N LEU A 156 -5.15 -9.30 5.83
CA LEU A 156 -5.90 -8.29 5.11
C LEU A 156 -5.80 -8.46 3.59
N PRO A 157 -6.89 -8.16 2.85
CA PRO A 157 -6.89 -8.23 1.40
C PRO A 157 -5.74 -7.41 0.79
N LEU A 158 -4.96 -8.05 -0.08
CA LEU A 158 -4.01 -7.38 -0.96
C LEU A 158 -2.88 -6.66 -0.21
N ILE A 159 -2.54 -7.13 0.99
CA ILE A 159 -1.33 -6.73 1.72
C ILE A 159 -0.23 -7.76 1.45
N LYS A 160 0.87 -7.32 0.84
CA LYS A 160 2.05 -8.16 0.66
C LYS A 160 3.01 -8.00 1.84
N VAL A 161 3.43 -9.11 2.43
CA VAL A 161 4.41 -9.15 3.52
C VAL A 161 5.76 -9.62 3.01
N THR A 162 6.83 -8.91 3.41
CA THR A 162 8.21 -9.33 3.14
C THR A 162 9.11 -9.02 4.32
N ASN A 163 10.12 -9.86 4.54
CA ASN A 163 11.15 -9.65 5.55
C ASN A 163 12.30 -8.84 4.96
N LEU A 164 12.67 -7.75 5.62
CA LEU A 164 13.72 -6.84 5.21
C LEU A 164 14.96 -6.99 6.08
N THR A 165 16.12 -6.78 5.45
CA THR A 165 17.41 -6.66 6.12
C THR A 165 17.62 -5.20 6.54
N THR A 166 18.00 -4.97 7.79
CA THR A 166 18.19 -3.62 8.36
C THR A 166 19.48 -2.91 7.90
N ALA A 167 20.39 -3.60 7.20
CA ALA A 167 21.71 -3.11 6.85
C ALA A 167 21.79 -2.33 5.52
N SER A 168 20.68 -2.16 4.80
CA SER A 168 20.63 -1.57 3.47
C SER A 168 19.84 -0.26 3.45
N ASN A 169 20.09 0.57 2.42
CA ASN A 169 19.31 1.77 2.14
C ASN A 169 17.81 1.39 2.01
N PRO A 170 16.92 1.89 2.90
CA PRO A 170 15.50 1.54 2.90
C PRO A 170 14.80 1.92 1.60
N ASP A 171 15.24 2.97 0.91
CA ASP A 171 14.64 3.45 -0.33
C ASP A 171 14.70 2.41 -1.47
N THR A 172 15.61 1.44 -1.38
CA THR A 172 15.72 0.35 -2.36
C THR A 172 14.79 -0.84 -2.06
N GLN A 173 14.17 -0.86 -0.88
CA GLN A 173 13.42 -2.00 -0.33
C GLN A 173 11.98 -1.65 0.07
N LEU A 174 11.69 -0.37 0.24
CA LEU A 174 10.42 0.17 0.66
C LEU A 174 9.89 1.19 -0.34
N LYS A 175 8.56 1.26 -0.45
CA LYS A 175 7.82 2.31 -1.15
C LYS A 175 7.18 3.24 -0.13
N PRO A 176 7.01 4.54 -0.45
CA PRO A 176 6.23 5.44 0.39
C PRO A 176 4.87 4.84 0.75
N PHE A 177 4.48 5.05 2.00
CA PHE A 177 3.29 4.53 2.67
C PHE A 177 3.28 3.02 2.95
N ASP A 178 4.39 2.32 2.73
CA ASP A 178 4.57 1.00 3.33
C ASP A 178 4.50 1.09 4.86
N ILE A 179 3.75 0.16 5.47
CA ILE A 179 3.77 -0.01 6.91
C ILE A 179 4.95 -0.93 7.22
N VAL A 180 5.83 -0.48 8.11
CA VAL A 180 6.97 -1.27 8.57
C VAL A 180 6.77 -1.64 10.03
N LYS A 181 7.12 -2.86 10.39
CA LYS A 181 7.17 -3.31 11.78
C LYS A 181 8.52 -3.88 12.10
N ARG A 182 8.97 -3.64 13.31
CA ARG A 182 10.17 -4.28 13.86
C ARG A 182 9.90 -4.83 15.24
N PRO A 183 10.61 -5.89 15.66
CA PRO A 183 10.55 -6.32 17.05
C PRO A 183 11.14 -5.26 17.99
N LEU A 184 10.61 -5.18 19.20
CA LEU A 184 11.24 -4.45 20.29
C LEU A 184 12.43 -5.26 20.82
N GLN A 185 13.56 -4.62 21.14
CA GLN A 185 14.77 -5.32 21.63
C GLN A 185 14.51 -6.14 22.91
N PHE A 186 13.63 -5.64 23.79
CA PHE A 186 13.31 -6.24 25.07
C PHE A 186 11.80 -6.30 25.28
N GLY A 187 11.14 -7.36 24.81
CA GLY A 187 9.73 -7.60 25.12
C GLY A 187 8.95 -8.34 24.04
N VAL A 188 7.69 -8.62 24.36
CA VAL A 188 6.72 -9.18 23.42
C VAL A 188 6.01 -8.02 22.73
N GLY A 189 6.34 -7.76 21.47
CA GLY A 189 5.67 -6.72 20.70
C GLY A 189 6.48 -6.15 19.56
N HIS A 190 5.78 -5.35 18.76
CA HIS A 190 6.33 -4.72 17.58
C HIS A 190 6.20 -3.21 17.68
N HIS A 191 7.19 -2.52 17.13
CA HIS A 191 7.12 -1.10 16.85
C HIS A 191 6.80 -0.88 15.38
N SER A 192 5.76 -0.09 15.10
CA SER A 192 5.27 0.15 13.74
C SER A 192 5.53 1.58 13.30
N ALA A 193 5.79 1.77 12.01
CA ALA A 193 5.92 3.07 11.37
C ALA A 193 5.36 3.06 9.95
N ILE A 194 5.20 4.25 9.39
CA ILE A 194 4.88 4.47 7.97
C ILE A 194 6.15 4.98 7.32
N TYR A 195 6.67 4.26 6.33
CA TYR A 195 7.82 4.73 5.56
C TYR A 195 7.40 5.80 4.56
N LEU A 196 8.18 6.89 4.46
CA LEU A 196 7.81 8.08 3.68
C LEU A 196 8.67 8.28 2.43
N GLY A 197 9.77 7.55 2.29
CA GLY A 197 10.82 7.87 1.31
C GLY A 197 11.97 8.67 1.95
N ASN A 198 13.11 8.75 1.25
CA ASN A 198 14.28 9.52 1.67
C ASN A 198 14.75 9.18 3.11
N GLU A 199 14.76 7.89 3.42
CA GLU A 199 15.11 7.37 4.75
C GLU A 199 14.30 7.99 5.90
N LYS A 200 13.07 8.43 5.65
CA LYS A 200 12.16 8.98 6.68
C LYS A 200 11.02 8.03 6.99
N VAL A 201 10.58 8.09 8.24
CA VAL A 201 9.38 7.40 8.73
C VAL A 201 8.51 8.32 9.57
N ALA A 202 7.20 8.14 9.50
CA ALA A 202 6.27 8.69 10.48
C ALA A 202 5.92 7.61 11.49
N HIS A 203 6.13 7.88 12.78
CA HIS A 203 5.71 6.95 13.82
C HIS A 203 5.40 7.62 15.13
N VAL A 204 4.80 6.82 16.00
CA VAL A 204 4.59 7.17 17.39
C VAL A 204 5.91 7.02 18.15
N TYR A 205 6.38 8.08 18.80
CA TYR A 205 7.43 7.96 19.80
C TYR A 205 6.81 7.82 21.18
N ALA A 206 7.37 6.90 21.97
CA ALA A 206 7.32 7.00 23.41
C ALA A 206 8.76 7.03 23.90
N PRO A 207 9.19 8.11 24.59
CA PRO A 207 10.48 8.09 25.25
C PRO A 207 10.45 6.94 26.24
N VAL A 208 11.24 5.90 25.95
CA VAL A 208 11.66 4.97 26.99
C VAL A 208 12.47 5.81 27.95
N ALA A 209 11.96 5.99 29.18
CA ALA A 209 12.70 6.65 30.24
C ALA A 209 14.09 6.00 30.28
N SER A 210 15.10 6.78 29.93
CA SER A 210 16.49 6.36 29.88
C SER A 210 16.94 6.06 31.31
N GLY A 211 16.67 4.83 31.73
CA GLY A 211 16.84 4.35 33.09
C GLY A 211 16.20 2.97 33.21
N GLY A 212 16.89 1.97 32.67
CA GLY A 212 16.81 0.55 33.01
C GLY A 212 15.45 -0.05 33.40
N VAL A 213 15.09 -1.10 32.67
CA VAL A 213 14.21 -2.21 33.06
C VAL A 213 12.69 -1.96 32.97
N ALA A 214 12.09 -2.72 32.03
CA ALA A 214 10.71 -3.21 32.05
C ALA A 214 9.53 -2.20 32.00
N LEU A 215 9.01 -1.95 30.79
CA LEU A 215 7.56 -1.75 30.60
C LEU A 215 6.83 -3.11 30.55
N ALA A 216 7.06 -3.94 31.57
CA ALA A 216 6.25 -5.12 31.85
C ALA A 216 5.92 -5.11 33.34
N PHE A 217 4.63 -4.91 33.65
CA PHE A 217 4.02 -5.02 34.98
C PHE A 217 4.49 -4.03 36.05
N SER A 218 3.77 -2.91 36.17
CA SER A 218 3.59 -2.25 37.48
C SER A 218 2.62 -3.09 38.33
N ILE A 219 3.11 -4.19 38.91
CA ILE A 219 2.55 -4.75 40.15
C ILE A 219 3.65 -4.53 41.20
N GLY A 220 3.29 -3.82 42.27
CA GLY A 220 4.23 -3.16 43.16
C GLY A 220 5.33 -4.04 43.73
N SER A 221 6.55 -3.53 43.73
CA SER A 221 7.59 -3.91 44.68
C SER A 221 8.68 -2.84 44.68
N SER A 222 8.71 -2.08 45.78
CA SER A 222 9.79 -1.19 46.14
C SER A 222 11.04 -1.99 46.54
N SER A 223 12.17 -1.78 45.86
CA SER A 223 13.50 -1.89 46.50
C SER A 223 14.56 -1.25 45.61
N GLY A 224 15.37 -0.39 46.23
CA GLY A 224 16.35 0.46 45.58
C GLY A 224 17.66 -0.24 45.21
N GLY A 225 18.38 0.40 44.29
CA GLY A 225 19.73 0.02 43.90
C GLY A 225 20.33 1.08 42.98
N SER A 226 21.03 2.06 43.56
CA SER A 226 21.77 3.07 42.82
C SER A 226 23.06 2.47 42.23
N SER A 227 23.24 2.55 40.91
CA SER A 227 24.55 2.41 40.28
C SER A 227 24.77 3.55 39.28
N SER A 228 25.75 4.40 39.60
CA SER A 228 26.13 5.58 38.85
C SER A 228 27.08 5.21 37.72
N GLY A 229 26.51 4.86 36.56
CA GLY A 229 27.22 4.82 35.28
C GLY A 229 26.95 6.10 34.50
N SER A 230 27.97 6.95 34.34
CA SER A 230 27.87 8.20 33.58
C SER A 230 27.84 7.89 32.08
N TYR A 231 26.64 7.63 31.54
CA TYR A 231 26.40 7.68 30.11
C TYR A 231 26.27 9.15 29.70
N SER A 232 27.09 9.56 28.74
CA SER A 232 27.01 10.88 28.11
C SER A 232 25.60 11.10 27.58
N ALA A 233 24.80 11.90 28.29
CA ALA A 233 23.47 12.32 27.91
C ALA A 233 23.56 13.29 26.73
N SER A 234 23.85 12.78 25.53
CA SER A 234 23.80 13.56 24.32
C SER A 234 22.34 13.78 23.89
N ARG A 235 21.84 15.00 24.13
CA ARG A 235 20.88 15.72 23.26
C ARG A 235 19.51 15.08 22.91
N TYR A 236 19.01 14.09 23.63
CA TYR A 236 17.56 13.81 23.58
C TYR A 236 16.85 14.78 24.53
N ALA A 237 16.61 16.01 24.03
CA ALA A 237 15.62 16.88 24.63
C ALA A 237 14.31 16.09 24.76
N PHE A 238 13.59 16.31 25.85
CA PHE A 238 12.30 15.71 26.18
C PHE A 238 11.22 16.11 25.15
N ASP A 239 11.35 15.63 23.91
CA ASP A 239 10.31 15.78 22.90
C ASP A 239 9.11 14.94 23.36
N ALA A 240 7.98 15.62 23.46
CA ALA A 240 6.74 15.12 24.02
C ALA A 240 6.33 13.78 23.37
N GLN A 241 5.72 12.90 24.16
CA GLN A 241 5.00 11.74 23.65
C GLN A 241 4.10 12.17 22.48
N GLY A 242 4.22 11.52 21.33
CA GLY A 242 3.66 12.12 20.12
C GLY A 242 3.89 11.32 18.85
N VAL A 243 3.28 11.79 17.76
CA VAL A 243 3.66 11.37 16.41
C VAL A 243 4.77 12.31 15.94
N HIS A 244 5.79 11.77 15.30
CA HIS A 244 6.86 12.57 14.72
C HIS A 244 7.34 11.92 13.42
N ILE A 245 8.05 12.72 12.63
CA ILE A 245 8.74 12.27 11.42
C ILE A 245 10.22 12.12 11.77
N GLY A 246 10.67 10.88 11.89
CA GLY A 246 12.03 10.50 12.27
C GLY A 246 12.85 9.99 11.09
N SER A 247 14.13 9.70 11.34
CA SER A 247 14.96 8.97 10.39
C SER A 247 14.73 7.46 10.50
N TRP A 248 14.98 6.73 9.41
CA TRP A 248 14.98 5.27 9.37
C TRP A 248 15.95 4.69 10.40
N THR A 249 17.14 5.27 10.51
CA THR A 249 18.17 4.86 11.47
C THR A 249 17.68 4.99 12.91
N ASP A 250 17.05 6.12 13.27
CA ASP A 250 16.48 6.30 14.61
C ASP A 250 15.34 5.32 14.86
N PHE A 251 14.49 5.08 13.85
CA PHE A 251 13.44 4.08 13.95
C PHE A 251 14.00 2.70 14.20
N LEU A 252 15.10 2.30 13.57
CA LEU A 252 15.76 1.01 13.77
C LEU A 252 16.66 0.94 15.00
N ALA A 253 16.91 2.06 15.68
CA ALA A 253 17.76 2.06 16.87
C ALA A 253 17.23 1.03 17.89
N ASN A 254 18.14 0.24 18.46
CA ASN A 254 17.79 -0.82 19.41
C ASN A 254 16.84 -1.85 18.77
N THR A 255 17.16 -2.37 17.58
CA THR A 255 16.46 -3.49 16.96
C THR A 255 17.36 -4.71 16.87
N GLY A 256 16.87 -5.87 17.32
CA GLY A 256 17.51 -7.17 17.16
C GLY A 256 16.56 -8.09 16.41
N GLY A 257 16.47 -7.95 15.10
CA GLY A 257 15.59 -8.80 14.28
C GLY A 257 15.31 -8.26 12.89
N THR A 258 14.51 -9.03 12.14
CA THR A 258 14.02 -8.67 10.80
C THR A 258 12.93 -7.61 10.90
N VAL A 259 12.90 -6.72 9.91
CA VAL A 259 11.82 -5.75 9.76
C VAL A 259 10.80 -6.33 8.80
N GLU A 260 9.53 -6.34 9.19
CA GLU A 260 8.43 -6.74 8.33
C GLU A 260 7.94 -5.53 7.56
N ARG A 261 7.73 -5.70 6.26
CA ARG A 261 7.13 -4.72 5.38
C ARG A 261 5.75 -5.19 4.97
N TYR A 262 4.76 -4.33 5.11
CA TYR A 262 3.39 -4.52 4.65
C TYR A 262 3.08 -3.48 3.57
N HIS A 263 2.82 -3.96 2.35
CA HIS A 263 2.57 -3.13 1.18
C HIS A 263 1.13 -3.34 0.68
N PRO A 264 0.25 -2.31 0.74
CA PRO A 264 -1.07 -2.36 0.11
C PRO A 264 -0.96 -2.30 -1.41
N ILE A 265 -1.22 -3.42 -2.09
CA ILE A 265 -1.19 -3.51 -3.55
C ILE A 265 -2.32 -2.67 -4.16
N ILE A 266 -3.48 -2.64 -3.50
CA ILE A 266 -4.57 -1.69 -3.80
C ILE A 266 -4.72 -0.74 -2.61
N PRO A 267 -4.59 0.59 -2.84
CA PRO A 267 -4.73 1.56 -1.78
C PRO A 267 -6.13 1.57 -1.16
N TYR A 268 -6.15 1.70 0.16
CA TYR A 268 -7.39 1.92 0.90
C TYR A 268 -7.82 3.40 0.85
N LYS A 269 -6.88 4.30 0.59
CA LYS A 269 -7.06 5.76 0.54
C LYS A 269 -6.20 6.37 -0.54
N LYS A 270 -6.63 7.51 -1.06
CA LYS A 270 -5.76 8.39 -1.86
C LYS A 270 -4.55 8.84 -1.06
N GLU A 271 -3.44 9.00 -1.76
CA GLU A 271 -2.17 9.49 -1.22
C GLU A 271 -2.33 10.80 -0.46
N ASP A 272 -3.02 11.79 -1.03
CA ASP A 272 -3.22 13.10 -0.38
C ASP A 272 -3.90 12.96 0.99
N THR A 273 -4.85 12.02 1.12
CA THR A 273 -5.52 11.70 2.39
C THR A 273 -4.54 11.09 3.39
N ILE A 274 -3.67 10.17 2.95
CA ILE A 274 -2.65 9.56 3.82
C ILE A 274 -1.66 10.63 4.29
N ILE A 275 -1.18 11.49 3.39
CA ILE A 275 -0.29 12.62 3.69
C ILE A 275 -0.95 13.54 4.72
N GLU A 276 -2.20 13.92 4.50
CA GLU A 276 -2.96 14.78 5.41
C GLU A 276 -3.12 14.14 6.79
N HIS A 277 -3.44 12.84 6.85
CA HIS A 277 -3.59 12.12 8.11
C HIS A 277 -2.28 12.08 8.91
N ILE A 278 -1.16 11.81 8.23
CA ILE A 278 0.17 11.83 8.87
C ILE A 278 0.46 13.23 9.40
N ALA A 279 0.31 14.27 8.58
CA ALA A 279 0.60 15.64 8.95
C ALA A 279 -0.27 16.12 10.12
N ARG A 280 -1.56 15.77 10.14
CA ARG A 280 -2.47 16.04 11.26
C ARG A 280 -2.08 15.28 12.51
N GLY A 281 -1.69 14.01 12.40
CA GLY A 281 -1.21 13.22 13.52
C GLY A 281 0.03 13.84 14.19
N VAL A 282 0.98 14.33 13.39
CA VAL A 282 2.19 15.04 13.87
C VAL A 282 1.84 16.37 14.53
N SER A 283 0.91 17.13 13.93
CA SER A 283 0.56 18.49 14.36
C SER A 283 -0.53 18.54 15.44
N SER A 284 -1.01 17.40 15.92
CA SER A 284 -2.15 17.32 16.83
C SER A 284 -1.76 17.55 18.29
N LYS A 285 -2.64 18.19 19.07
CA LYS A 285 -2.56 18.21 20.54
C LYS A 285 -3.00 16.86 21.14
N GLU A 286 -3.97 16.23 20.51
CA GLU A 286 -4.72 15.10 21.07
C GLU A 286 -4.16 13.75 20.69
N TYR A 287 -3.44 13.66 19.57
CA TYR A 287 -2.83 12.41 19.12
C TYR A 287 -1.58 12.09 19.98
N LYS A 288 -1.87 11.71 21.25
CA LYS A 288 -0.99 11.26 22.35
C LYS A 288 -0.64 12.24 23.47
N GLU A 289 -1.60 13.05 23.93
CA GLU A 289 -1.57 13.50 25.33
C GLU A 289 -2.09 12.37 26.25
N GLY A 290 -1.19 11.47 26.69
CA GLY A 290 -1.30 10.88 28.04
C GLY A 290 -1.50 9.38 28.25
N GLN A 291 -1.67 8.51 27.24
CA GLN A 291 -1.97 7.07 27.50
C GLN A 291 -1.31 6.06 26.54
N TYR A 292 -0.11 6.36 26.02
CA TYR A 292 0.63 5.36 25.26
C TYR A 292 1.22 4.29 26.19
N SER A 293 0.88 3.03 25.93
CA SER A 293 1.52 1.84 26.46
C SER A 293 1.79 0.88 25.30
N LEU A 294 3.03 0.39 25.21
CA LEU A 294 3.44 -0.59 24.19
C LEU A 294 2.69 -1.94 24.32
N THR A 295 2.01 -2.16 25.43
CA THR A 295 1.42 -3.45 25.84
C THR A 295 -0.09 -3.38 26.13
N GLY A 296 -0.73 -2.24 25.86
CA GLY A 296 -2.03 -1.90 26.43
C GLY A 296 -3.18 -2.82 26.02
N ILE A 297 -3.50 -3.79 26.89
CA ILE A 297 -4.70 -4.65 26.86
C ILE A 297 -6.02 -3.83 26.85
N PHE A 298 -5.95 -2.52 27.12
CA PHE A 298 -7.09 -1.59 27.16
C PHE A 298 -6.97 -0.41 26.17
N GLN A 299 -6.15 -0.51 25.12
CA GLN A 299 -5.99 0.57 24.13
C GLN A 299 -6.88 0.40 22.90
N GLY A 300 -7.28 1.54 22.33
CA GLY A 300 -8.06 1.58 21.09
C GLY A 300 -9.57 1.71 21.29
N PHE A 301 -10.05 1.89 22.53
CA PHE A 301 -11.45 2.22 22.81
C PHE A 301 -11.82 3.62 22.35
N LYS A 302 -10.92 4.60 22.51
CA LYS A 302 -11.11 5.93 21.91
C LYS A 302 -10.41 6.04 20.55
N PRO A 303 -11.01 6.74 19.58
CA PRO A 303 -10.43 6.92 18.25
C PRO A 303 -9.04 7.60 18.24
N ASN A 304 -8.71 8.41 19.26
CA ASN A 304 -7.43 9.12 19.36
C ASN A 304 -6.42 8.42 20.29
N GLU A 305 -6.81 7.30 20.90
CA GLU A 305 -5.95 6.44 21.72
C GLU A 305 -5.46 5.27 20.86
N GLY A 306 -4.18 4.93 20.93
CA GLY A 306 -3.65 3.80 20.18
C GLY A 306 -2.13 3.73 20.17
N ASN A 307 -1.61 2.52 20.01
CA ASN A 307 -0.19 2.28 19.86
C ASN A 307 0.32 2.72 18.47
N CYS A 308 1.61 2.45 18.20
CA CYS A 308 2.24 2.77 16.92
C CYS A 308 1.58 2.09 15.71
N GLN A 309 1.06 0.87 15.89
CA GLN A 309 0.36 0.13 14.83
C GLN A 309 -1.00 0.75 14.49
N HIS A 310 -1.76 1.21 15.49
CA HIS A 310 -3.00 1.95 15.21
C HIS A 310 -2.73 3.18 14.36
N PHE A 311 -1.68 3.93 14.66
CA PHE A 311 -1.32 5.10 13.86
C PHE A 311 -1.02 4.75 12.41
N SER A 312 -0.15 3.76 12.17
CA SER A 312 0.17 3.33 10.81
C SER A 312 -1.06 2.84 10.05
N ASN A 313 -1.88 2.00 10.69
CA ASN A 313 -3.07 1.41 10.07
C ASN A 313 -4.15 2.45 9.79
N ARG A 314 -4.40 3.39 10.71
CA ARG A 314 -5.42 4.44 10.50
C ARG A 314 -5.01 5.43 9.41
N CYS A 315 -3.72 5.78 9.33
CA CYS A 315 -3.21 6.65 8.28
C CYS A 315 -3.29 5.97 6.91
N VAL A 316 -2.67 4.79 6.75
CA VAL A 316 -2.50 4.13 5.44
C VAL A 316 -3.75 3.36 5.00
N LEU A 317 -4.34 2.58 5.91
CA LEU A 317 -5.45 1.66 5.60
C LEU A 317 -6.83 2.25 5.94
N GLY A 318 -6.89 3.26 6.81
CA GLY A 318 -8.17 3.71 7.36
C GLY A 318 -8.81 2.72 8.31
N LEU A 319 -8.02 1.82 8.87
CA LEU A 319 -8.52 0.81 9.78
C LEU A 319 -8.04 1.12 11.19
N ASN A 320 -8.97 1.13 12.15
CA ASN A 320 -8.64 1.40 13.54
C ASN A 320 -8.42 0.09 14.30
N PHE A 321 -7.28 -0.56 14.06
CA PHE A 321 -6.89 -1.77 14.79
C PHE A 321 -5.39 -1.90 15.05
N SER A 322 -5.04 -2.77 15.99
CA SER A 322 -3.70 -3.25 16.34
C SER A 322 -3.78 -4.69 16.81
N GLU A 323 -2.77 -5.49 16.45
CA GLU A 323 -2.63 -6.91 16.85
C GLU A 323 -2.61 -7.07 18.37
N GLN A 324 -2.07 -6.09 19.07
CA GLN A 324 -1.84 -6.19 20.52
C GLN A 324 -3.07 -5.78 21.35
N ALA A 325 -3.99 -5.00 20.79
CA ALA A 325 -4.96 -4.25 21.58
C ALA A 325 -6.42 -4.35 21.10
N THR A 326 -6.67 -4.68 19.83
CA THR A 326 -8.04 -4.67 19.27
C THR A 326 -8.68 -6.04 19.40
N LYS A 327 -9.03 -6.44 20.63
CA LYS A 327 -9.63 -7.76 20.91
C LYS A 327 -11.16 -7.82 20.76
N PHE A 328 -11.87 -6.72 20.45
CA PHE A 328 -13.34 -6.67 20.64
C PHE A 328 -14.16 -5.91 19.59
N LYS A 329 -13.68 -5.75 18.35
CA LYS A 329 -14.51 -5.11 17.32
C LYS A 329 -15.45 -6.12 16.64
N LYS A 330 -16.73 -5.75 16.54
CA LYS A 330 -17.75 -6.49 15.78
C LYS A 330 -17.38 -6.51 14.29
N LYS A 331 -18.12 -7.27 13.49
CA LYS A 331 -18.20 -7.12 12.03
C LYS A 331 -18.39 -5.65 11.65
N ILE A 332 -17.31 -4.97 11.25
CA ILE A 332 -17.37 -3.58 10.81
C ILE A 332 -17.28 -3.59 9.28
N PRO A 333 -18.26 -3.02 8.59
CA PRO A 333 -18.15 -2.88 7.16
C PRO A 333 -17.02 -1.88 6.80
N LEU A 334 -16.18 -2.28 5.85
CA LEU A 334 -14.90 -1.64 5.55
C LEU A 334 -15.05 -0.15 5.23
N ARG A 335 -16.11 0.19 4.49
CA ARG A 335 -16.43 1.56 4.08
C ARG A 335 -16.64 2.48 5.28
N GLU A 336 -17.37 2.01 6.29
CA GLU A 336 -17.70 2.73 7.50
C GLU A 336 -16.45 2.94 8.35
N GLU A 337 -15.59 1.93 8.51
CA GLU A 337 -14.34 2.08 9.27
C GLU A 337 -13.42 3.13 8.62
N ILE A 338 -13.25 3.07 7.29
CA ILE A 338 -12.45 4.06 6.55
C ILE A 338 -13.02 5.47 6.73
N ARG A 339 -14.34 5.63 6.59
CA ARG A 339 -15.03 6.91 6.78
C ARG A 339 -14.81 7.44 8.19
N ASP A 340 -15.08 6.62 9.21
CA ASP A 340 -15.01 7.02 10.62
C ASP A 340 -13.56 7.40 11.00
N VAL A 341 -12.55 6.71 10.46
CA VAL A 341 -11.14 7.09 10.63
C VAL A 341 -10.83 8.42 9.94
N ASN A 342 -11.35 8.68 8.73
CA ASN A 342 -11.15 9.95 8.02
C ASN A 342 -11.79 11.13 8.76
N GLU A 343 -13.01 10.94 9.27
CA GLU A 343 -13.69 11.94 10.10
C GLU A 343 -12.90 12.22 11.38
N ASN A 344 -12.37 11.17 12.02
CA ASN A 344 -11.59 11.33 13.23
C ASN A 344 -10.32 12.16 13.01
N PHE A 345 -9.54 11.91 11.95
CA PHE A 345 -8.38 12.76 11.63
C PHE A 345 -8.80 14.20 11.30
N SER A 346 -9.91 14.38 10.58
CA SER A 346 -10.44 15.70 10.23
C SER A 346 -10.80 16.54 11.46
N ASN A 347 -11.22 15.86 12.54
CA ASN A 347 -11.64 16.46 13.80
C ASN A 347 -10.53 16.60 14.85
N LEU A 348 -9.30 16.15 14.57
CA LEU A 348 -8.18 16.32 15.51
C LEU A 348 -7.93 17.80 15.81
N THR A 349 -7.77 18.13 17.09
CA THR A 349 -7.32 19.47 17.49
C THR A 349 -5.87 19.68 17.07
N ILE A 350 -5.63 20.66 16.20
CA ILE A 350 -4.31 21.00 15.67
C ILE A 350 -3.63 22.08 16.53
N ARG A 351 -2.33 21.90 16.82
CA ARG A 351 -1.50 22.85 17.56
C ARG A 351 -1.38 24.18 16.84
N SER A 352 -1.00 24.11 15.57
CA SER A 352 -0.82 25.23 14.66
C SER A 352 -1.09 24.80 13.22
N TYR A 353 -1.88 25.57 12.48
CA TYR A 353 -2.12 25.31 11.06
C TYR A 353 -0.88 25.60 10.19
N GLY A 354 0.02 26.48 10.64
CA GLY A 354 1.32 26.67 10.00
C GLY A 354 2.20 25.43 10.14
N GLU A 355 2.20 24.80 11.32
CA GLU A 355 2.87 23.53 11.57
C GLU A 355 2.28 22.40 10.72
N LEU A 356 0.94 22.32 10.63
CA LEU A 356 0.26 21.36 9.74
C LEU A 356 0.70 21.51 8.28
N GLY A 357 0.76 22.75 7.77
CA GLY A 357 1.23 23.02 6.42
C GLY A 357 2.68 22.59 6.20
N SER A 358 3.56 22.88 7.15
CA SER A 358 4.98 22.47 7.12
C SER A 358 5.13 20.94 7.16
N ASN A 359 4.40 20.26 8.04
CA ASN A 359 4.44 18.81 8.16
C ASN A 359 3.89 18.11 6.91
N ARG A 360 2.82 18.66 6.30
CA ARG A 360 2.30 18.18 5.01
C ARG A 360 3.35 18.28 3.91
N GLN A 361 4.04 19.42 3.83
CA GLN A 361 5.12 19.63 2.86
C GLN A 361 6.30 18.69 3.11
N GLN A 362 6.67 18.45 4.37
CA GLN A 362 7.74 17.53 4.73
C GLN A 362 7.45 16.10 4.27
N VAL A 363 6.23 15.59 4.53
CA VAL A 363 5.81 14.25 4.07
C VAL A 363 5.83 14.20 2.55
N ASN A 364 5.23 15.17 1.87
CA ASN A 364 5.19 15.20 0.40
C ASN A 364 6.60 15.25 -0.21
N ASN A 365 7.49 16.08 0.33
CA ASN A 365 8.87 16.17 -0.16
C ASN A 365 9.61 14.83 -0.05
N ALA A 366 9.42 14.08 1.05
CA ALA A 366 10.02 12.76 1.20
C ALA A 366 9.50 11.76 0.16
N VAL A 367 8.18 11.76 -0.06
CA VAL A 367 7.50 10.89 -1.05
C VAL A 367 7.98 11.20 -2.46
N GLN A 368 8.01 12.49 -2.84
CA GLN A 368 8.44 12.92 -4.17
C GLN A 368 9.94 12.67 -4.40
N SER A 369 10.78 12.88 -3.37
CA SER A 369 12.21 12.55 -3.44
C SER A 369 12.42 11.08 -3.76
N TRP A 370 11.68 10.18 -3.09
CA TRP A 370 11.76 8.75 -3.38
C TRP A 370 11.30 8.45 -4.81
N ARG A 371 10.19 9.05 -5.26
CA ARG A 371 9.67 8.83 -6.62
C ARG A 371 10.67 9.23 -7.69
N ASN A 372 11.26 10.42 -7.57
CA ASN A 372 12.23 10.93 -8.53
C ASN A 372 13.49 10.04 -8.62
N ASN A 373 13.89 9.40 -7.51
CA ASN A 373 15.11 8.62 -7.45
C ASN A 373 14.91 7.13 -7.77
N TYR A 374 13.75 6.58 -7.41
CA TYR A 374 13.55 5.14 -7.38
C TYR A 374 12.35 4.65 -8.13
N GLN A 375 11.32 5.47 -8.40
CA GLN A 375 10.19 5.02 -9.21
C GLN A 375 10.78 4.48 -10.50
N GLY A 376 10.74 3.16 -10.65
CA GLY A 376 11.39 2.47 -11.76
C GLY A 376 10.92 3.11 -13.05
N GLN A 377 11.70 2.97 -14.12
CA GLN A 377 11.27 3.41 -15.45
C GLN A 377 9.79 3.03 -15.60
N GLN A 378 8.89 4.03 -15.53
CA GLN A 378 7.57 3.86 -16.08
C GLN A 378 7.81 3.39 -17.52
N PHE A 379 6.90 2.66 -18.13
CA PHE A 379 7.05 2.29 -19.54
C PHE A 379 7.05 3.55 -20.45
N GLU A 380 8.13 4.33 -20.41
CA GLU A 380 8.56 5.37 -21.33
C GLU A 380 9.57 4.78 -22.32
N ALA A 381 9.62 3.45 -22.45
CA ALA A 381 10.45 2.78 -23.42
C ALA A 381 9.97 3.13 -24.84
N LYS A 382 10.49 4.24 -25.36
CA LYS A 382 10.46 4.65 -26.76
C LYS A 382 11.39 3.71 -27.56
N ILE A 383 11.05 2.42 -27.59
CA ILE A 383 11.65 1.46 -28.52
C ILE A 383 11.07 1.75 -29.90
N GLU A 384 11.92 2.27 -30.77
CA GLU A 384 11.65 2.44 -32.18
C GLU A 384 11.73 1.04 -32.83
N VAL A 385 10.55 0.48 -33.16
CA VAL A 385 10.49 -0.79 -33.88
C VAL A 385 10.88 -0.50 -35.31
N LYS A 386 12.09 -0.88 -35.72
CA LYS A 386 12.46 -0.86 -37.13
C LYS A 386 11.53 -1.83 -37.88
N PRO A 387 10.91 -1.41 -38.99
CA PRO A 387 10.09 -2.32 -39.78
C PRO A 387 10.97 -3.50 -40.20
N ASN A 388 10.51 -4.71 -39.91
CA ASN A 388 11.14 -5.91 -40.46
C ASN A 388 11.09 -5.78 -42.00
N PRO A 389 12.22 -6.03 -42.70
CA PRO A 389 12.20 -6.03 -44.16
C PRO A 389 11.19 -7.09 -44.65
N PRO A 390 10.52 -6.85 -45.79
CA PRO A 390 9.51 -7.76 -46.30
C PRO A 390 10.11 -9.15 -46.48
N CYS A 391 9.52 -10.13 -45.80
CA CYS A 391 9.81 -11.53 -46.03
C CYS A 391 9.43 -11.84 -47.48
N LYS A 392 10.44 -12.03 -48.34
CA LYS A 392 10.22 -12.54 -49.69
C LYS A 392 9.76 -13.98 -49.55
N ILE A 393 8.50 -14.22 -49.87
CA ILE A 393 8.00 -15.57 -50.14
C ILE A 393 8.70 -16.02 -51.43
N GLN A 394 9.50 -17.07 -51.34
CA GLN A 394 9.94 -17.87 -52.49
C GLN A 394 9.06 -19.11 -52.60
#